data_AF-A0A815S8F3-F1
#
_entry.id   AF-A0A815S8F3-F1
#
_cell.length_a   1.000
_cell.length_b   1.000
_cell.length_c   1.000
_cell.angle_alpha   90.00
_cell.angle_beta   90.00
_cell.angle_gamma   90.00
#
_symmetry.space_group_name_H-M   'P 1'
#
loop_
_entity.id
_entity.type
_entity.pdbx_description
1 polymer ?
#
loop_
_entity_poly.entity_id
_entity_poly.type
_entity_poly.pdbx_seq_one_letter_code
_entity_poly.pdbx_strand_id
1 'polypeptide(L)'
;MYSICKNLIVKHTGNNNEILLISLNRPSKRNAVNPETALELHQTLIQYENDSNTKIAILYGEGGCFCAGYDLSEVSEENTHLKKYYDKSLTAPMGP
;
A
#
# COMPACT_ATOMS: atom_id res chain seq x y z
N MET A 1 0.20 -17.45 1.83
CA MET A 1 -1.07 -16.95 2.44
C MET A 1 -1.54 -15.75 1.63
N TYR A 2 -2.85 -15.46 1.59
CA TYR A 2 -3.45 -14.42 0.73
C TYR A 2 -4.31 -13.49 1.60
N SER A 3 -4.09 -12.18 1.51
CA SER A 3 -4.83 -11.16 2.25
C SER A 3 -5.32 -10.07 1.29
N ILE A 4 -6.59 -9.69 1.43
CA ILE A 4 -7.18 -8.57 0.69
C ILE A 4 -7.41 -7.44 1.70
N CYS A 5 -6.69 -6.34 1.50
CA CYS A 5 -7.00 -5.06 2.11
C CYS A 5 -7.97 -4.29 1.21
N LYS A 6 -8.41 -3.11 1.63
CA LYS A 6 -9.36 -2.33 0.83
C LYS A 6 -8.74 -1.87 -0.49
N ASN A 7 -7.49 -1.43 -0.47
CA ASN A 7 -6.78 -0.89 -1.62
C ASN A 7 -5.55 -1.70 -2.02
N LEU A 8 -5.18 -2.73 -1.25
CA LEU A 8 -4.07 -3.63 -1.56
C LEU A 8 -4.51 -5.09 -1.72
N ILE A 9 -3.81 -5.83 -2.59
CA ILE A 9 -3.82 -7.30 -2.61
C ILE A 9 -2.43 -7.78 -2.18
N VAL A 10 -2.37 -8.65 -1.17
CA VAL A 10 -1.12 -9.16 -0.61
C VAL A 10 -1.07 -10.68 -0.72
N LYS A 11 0.01 -11.22 -1.32
CA LYS A 11 0.15 -12.66 -1.59
C LYS A 11 1.59 -13.13 -1.42
N HIS A 12 1.80 -14.18 -0.64
CA HIS A 12 3.09 -14.90 -0.67
C HIS A 12 3.19 -15.87 -1.86
N THR A 13 4.40 -15.98 -2.41
CA THR A 13 4.78 -16.91 -3.47
C THR A 13 6.25 -17.35 -3.34
N GLY A 14 6.75 -18.13 -4.29
CA GLY A 14 8.04 -18.82 -4.19
C GLY A 14 7.90 -20.22 -3.59
N ASN A 15 8.96 -21.01 -3.66
CA ASN A 15 8.92 -22.41 -3.24
C ASN A 15 8.75 -22.54 -1.72
N ASN A 16 9.22 -21.56 -0.94
CA ASN A 16 9.05 -21.53 0.52
C ASN A 16 8.25 -20.30 1.01
N ASN A 17 7.38 -19.73 0.17
CA ASN A 17 6.66 -18.49 0.48
C ASN A 17 7.63 -17.31 0.80
N GLU A 18 8.83 -17.30 0.22
CA GLU A 18 9.85 -16.29 0.54
C GLU A 18 9.68 -14.96 -0.22
N ILE A 19 8.69 -14.86 -1.13
CA ILE A 19 8.40 -13.66 -1.92
C ILE A 19 7.03 -13.12 -1.55
N LEU A 20 6.95 -11.86 -1.13
CA LEU A 20 5.71 -11.14 -0.88
C LEU A 20 5.36 -10.26 -2.07
N LEU A 21 4.22 -10.53 -2.69
CA LEU A 21 3.62 -9.71 -3.74
C LEU A 21 2.65 -8.72 -3.08
N ILE A 22 2.87 -7.43 -3.29
CA ILE A 22 2.02 -6.33 -2.81
C ILE A 22 1.50 -5.59 -4.05
N SER A 23 0.20 -5.64 -4.29
CA SER A 23 -0.42 -4.99 -5.44
C SER A 23 -1.29 -3.81 -5.00
N LEU A 24 -1.11 -2.65 -5.63
CA LEU A 24 -2.06 -1.55 -5.56
C LEU A 24 -3.31 -1.93 -6.36
N ASN A 25 -4.46 -1.96 -5.70
CA ASN A 25 -5.73 -2.45 -6.23
C ASN A 25 -6.80 -1.36 -6.28
N ARG A 26 -6.48 -0.24 -6.95
CA ARG A 26 -7.45 0.83 -7.29
C ARG A 26 -7.40 1.11 -8.80
N PRO A 27 -7.61 0.12 -9.67
CA PRO A 27 -7.40 0.27 -11.12
C PRO A 27 -8.29 1.36 -11.74
N SER A 28 -9.51 1.56 -11.24
CA SER A 28 -10.43 2.63 -11.65
C SER A 28 -9.89 4.05 -11.41
N LYS A 29 -8.92 4.19 -10.49
CA LYS A 29 -8.21 5.43 -10.16
C LYS A 29 -6.75 5.39 -10.61
N ARG A 30 -6.38 4.48 -11.52
CA ARG A 30 -4.99 4.22 -11.95
C ARG A 30 -4.04 4.05 -10.76
N ASN A 31 -4.53 3.38 -9.71
CA ASN A 31 -3.79 3.10 -8.49
C ASN A 31 -3.23 4.36 -7.79
N ALA A 32 -3.90 5.52 -7.94
CA ALA A 32 -3.55 6.71 -7.17
C ALA A 32 -3.58 6.39 -5.67
N VAL A 33 -2.66 6.97 -4.89
CA VAL A 33 -2.53 6.72 -3.46
C VAL A 33 -3.36 7.72 -2.69
N ASN A 34 -4.33 7.20 -1.94
CA ASN A 34 -5.06 7.97 -0.94
C ASN A 34 -4.58 7.61 0.49
N PRO A 35 -5.06 8.30 1.54
CA PRO A 35 -4.59 8.07 2.91
C PRO A 35 -4.75 6.63 3.39
N GLU A 36 -5.86 5.97 3.03
CA GLU A 36 -6.09 4.56 3.36
C GLU A 36 -5.06 3.65 2.66
N THR A 37 -4.78 3.88 1.37
CA THR A 37 -3.77 3.12 0.62
C THR A 37 -2.38 3.29 1.25
N ALA A 38 -2.04 4.51 1.67
CA ALA A 38 -0.79 4.78 2.37
C ALA A 38 -0.72 4.03 3.72
N LEU A 39 -1.78 4.04 4.51
CA LEU A 39 -1.81 3.31 5.78
C LEU A 39 -1.64 1.80 5.57
N GLU A 40 -2.36 1.22 4.62
CA GLU A 40 -2.27 -0.21 4.29
C GLU A 40 -0.86 -0.58 3.81
N LEU A 41 -0.23 0.28 3.00
CA LEU A 41 1.12 0.05 2.49
C LEU A 41 2.13 0.09 3.64
N HIS A 42 2.03 1.09 4.52
CA HIS A 42 2.88 1.20 5.71
C HIS A 42 2.77 -0.05 6.59
N GLN A 43 1.54 -0.47 6.92
CA GLN A 43 1.32 -1.66 7.74
C GLN A 43 1.88 -2.93 7.09
N THR A 44 1.70 -3.08 5.77
CA THR A 44 2.22 -4.23 5.02
C THR A 44 3.75 -4.25 5.02
N LEU A 45 4.40 -3.09 4.86
CA LEU A 45 5.86 -2.98 4.89
C LEU A 45 6.43 -3.25 6.28
N ILE A 46 5.79 -2.77 7.35
CA ILE A 46 6.18 -3.11 8.73
C ILE A 46 6.03 -4.61 8.99
N GLN A 47 4.97 -5.24 8.49
CA GLN A 47 4.81 -6.70 8.60
C GLN A 47 5.90 -7.45 7.84
N TYR A 48 6.26 -6.99 6.64
CA TYR A 48 7.36 -7.53 5.86
C TYR A 48 8.70 -7.40 6.59
N GLU A 49 9.03 -6.24 7.14
CA GLU A 49 10.28 -6.01 7.87
C GLU A 49 10.42 -6.90 9.12
N ASN A 50 9.31 -7.24 9.77
CA ASN A 50 9.28 -8.12 10.93
C ASN A 50 9.21 -9.62 10.59
N ASP A 51 9.07 -9.98 9.31
CA ASP A 51 9.00 -11.37 8.86
C ASP A 51 10.36 -11.87 8.35
N SER A 52 11.07 -12.62 9.19
CA SER A 52 12.37 -13.21 8.83
C SER A 52 12.31 -14.31 7.75
N ASN A 53 11.12 -14.83 7.42
CA ASN A 53 10.97 -15.85 6.38
C ASN A 53 10.81 -15.25 4.98
N THR A 54 10.25 -14.04 4.88
CA THR A 54 10.11 -13.34 3.60
C THR A 54 11.39 -12.59 3.26
N LYS A 55 11.93 -12.81 2.06
CA LYS A 55 13.23 -12.27 1.61
C LYS A 55 13.11 -11.17 0.57
N ILE A 56 11.99 -11.15 -0.16
CA ILE A 56 11.78 -10.26 -1.30
C ILE A 56 10.36 -9.72 -1.20
N ALA A 57 10.21 -8.40 -1.29
CA ALA A 57 8.92 -7.74 -1.53
C ALA A 57 8.87 -7.19 -2.95
N ILE A 58 7.77 -7.43 -3.66
CA ILE A 58 7.50 -6.87 -4.99
C ILE A 58 6.25 -5.98 -4.87
N LEU A 59 6.44 -4.68 -5.09
CA LEU A 59 5.35 -3.71 -5.17
C LEU A 59 4.99 -3.45 -6.64
N TYR A 60 3.73 -3.64 -6.99
CA TYR A 60 3.21 -3.41 -8.35
C TYR A 60 1.77 -2.88 -8.30
N GLY A 61 1.16 -2.65 -9.46
CA GLY A 61 -0.23 -2.19 -9.54
C GLY A 61 -1.10 -3.08 -10.44
N GLU A 62 -2.34 -3.31 -10.01
CA GLU A 62 -3.36 -4.00 -10.80
C GLU A 62 -3.81 -3.17 -12.00
N GLY A 63 -4.29 -3.83 -13.05
CA GLY A 63 -4.92 -3.15 -14.18
C GLY A 63 -3.95 -2.43 -15.13
N GLY A 64 -2.66 -2.82 -15.14
CA GLY A 64 -1.69 -2.40 -16.15
C GLY A 64 -1.04 -1.02 -15.91
N CYS A 65 -1.31 -0.37 -14.78
CA CYS A 65 -0.64 0.84 -14.34
C CYS A 65 -0.02 0.62 -12.97
N PHE A 66 1.20 1.09 -12.73
CA PHE A 66 1.78 1.06 -11.39
C PHE A 66 0.99 1.96 -10.43
N CYS A 67 1.10 3.29 -10.59
CA CYS A 67 0.45 4.28 -9.74
C CYS A 67 0.45 5.64 -10.46
N ALA A 68 -0.64 6.41 -10.35
CA ALA A 68 -0.76 7.76 -10.89
C ALA A 68 -0.29 8.88 -9.95
N GLY A 69 0.32 8.55 -8.80
CA GLY A 69 0.72 9.51 -7.76
C GLY A 69 -0.33 9.65 -6.66
N TYR A 70 -0.38 10.79 -5.97
CA TYR A 70 -1.37 11.05 -4.93
C TYR A 70 -2.77 11.27 -5.52
N ASP A 71 -3.80 10.76 -4.84
CA ASP A 71 -5.19 10.95 -5.24
C ASP A 71 -5.67 12.38 -4.91
N LEU A 72 -5.57 13.28 -5.89
CA LEU A 72 -5.93 14.70 -5.71
C LEU A 72 -7.40 14.93 -5.36
N SER A 73 -8.30 13.94 -5.58
CA SER A 73 -9.69 14.08 -5.12
C SER A 73 -9.81 14.11 -3.60
N GLU A 74 -8.81 13.60 -2.88
CA GLU A 74 -8.71 13.66 -1.42
C GLU A 74 -8.31 15.06 -0.91
N VAL A 75 -7.77 15.94 -1.76
CA VAL A 75 -7.40 17.32 -1.40
C VAL A 75 -8.61 18.25 -1.40
N SER A 76 -9.63 17.95 -2.22
CA SER A 76 -10.85 18.76 -2.35
C SER A 76 -11.90 18.48 -1.27
N GLU A 77 -11.82 17.33 -0.60
CA GLU A 77 -12.69 17.00 0.53
C GLU A 77 -12.13 17.64 1.79
N GLU A 78 -12.92 18.49 2.47
CA GLU A 78 -12.49 19.22 3.67
C GLU A 78 -11.70 18.32 4.64
N ASN A 79 -10.50 18.81 5.03
CA ASN A 79 -9.39 18.28 5.86
C ASN A 79 -9.68 17.34 7.07
N THR A 80 -10.91 16.94 7.30
CA THR A 80 -11.38 16.08 8.38
C THR A 80 -10.86 14.64 8.27
N HIS A 81 -10.80 14.08 7.05
CA HIS A 81 -10.38 12.69 6.83
C HIS A 81 -8.86 12.50 6.96
N LEU A 82 -8.04 13.45 6.48
CA LEU A 82 -6.58 13.36 6.54
C LEU A 82 -6.03 13.36 7.97
N LYS A 83 -6.65 14.12 8.89
CA LYS A 83 -6.22 14.16 10.30
C LYS A 83 -6.23 12.80 10.98
N LYS A 84 -7.10 11.88 10.56
CA LYS A 84 -7.16 10.51 11.12
C LYS A 84 -5.92 9.70 10.78
N TYR A 85 -5.32 9.95 9.62
CA TYR A 85 -4.16 9.19 9.10
C TYR A 85 -2.84 9.93 9.32
N TYR A 86 -2.89 11.19 9.74
CA TYR A 86 -1.70 12.03 9.93
C TYR A 86 -1.15 11.89 11.34
N ASP A 87 -0.24 10.94 11.52
CA ASP A 87 0.61 10.83 12.71
C ASP A 87 2.04 11.25 12.34
N LYS A 88 2.51 12.37 12.91
CA LYS A 88 3.88 12.89 12.66
C LYS A 88 4.98 11.96 13.16
N SER A 89 4.65 10.99 14.01
CA SER A 89 5.62 10.00 14.51
C SER A 89 5.80 8.83 13.55
N LEU A 90 4.89 8.63 12.59
CA LEU A 90 4.98 7.56 11.60
C LEU A 90 5.79 8.00 10.39
N THR A 91 6.73 7.14 9.97
CA THR A 91 7.37 7.25 8.66
C THR A 91 6.35 6.94 7.58
N ALA A 92 6.07 7.91 6.70
CA ALA A 92 5.20 7.67 5.56
C ALA A 92 5.84 6.60 4.64
N PRO A 93 5.05 5.70 4.04
CA PRO A 93 5.58 4.66 3.14
C PRO A 93 6.04 5.24 1.79
N MET A 94 5.73 6.51 1.53
CA MET A 94 6.17 7.25 0.37
C MET A 94 6.82 8.54 0.86
N GLY A 95 7.78 9.08 0.08
CA GLY A 95 8.54 10.29 0.40
C GLY A 95 7.66 11.51 0.73
N PRO A 96 8.26 12.61 1.22
CA PRO A 96 7.52 13.74 1.77
C PRO A 96 6.39 14.27 0.86
#